data_AF-A0A1T3NIK4-F1
#
_entry.id   AF-A0A1T3NIK4-F1
#
_cell.length_a   1.000
_cell.length_b   1.000
_cell.length_c   1.000
_cell.angle_alpha   90.00
_cell.angle_beta   90.00
_cell.angle_gamma   90.00
#
_symmetry.space_group_name_H-M   'P 1'
#
loop_
_entity.id
_entity.type
_entity.pdbx_description
1 polymer ?
#
loop_
_entity_poly.entity_id
_entity_poly.type
_entity_poly.pdbx_seq_one_letter_code
_entity_poly.pdbx_strand_id
1 'polypeptide(L)'
;MAGLEPWPDRPGEIASLLVVALHYSIDWDRSWVKDHLPRYWTTLLPERVRLAATRGQRDGLTGWWQLVCEDLVASPRTHAERREIHQLLCDHEPKAVLKVLREQGHFLVLRTRIVSQEVRQVREARAREVDAAQTGELVWEG
;
A
#
# COMPACT_ATOMS: atom_id res chain seq x y z
N MET A 1 11.26 10.36 13.52
CA MET A 1 11.16 8.89 13.49
C MET A 1 10.73 8.43 14.88
N ALA A 2 9.44 8.57 15.18
CA ALA A 2 8.87 8.19 16.47
C ALA A 2 8.68 6.66 16.54
N GLY A 3 8.88 6.08 17.73
CA GLY A 3 8.79 4.66 17.99
C GLY A 3 7.47 4.08 17.48
N LEU A 4 7.57 2.99 16.72
CA LEU A 4 6.43 2.19 16.31
C LEU A 4 5.77 1.64 17.59
N GLU A 5 4.61 2.20 17.89
CA GLU A 5 3.59 1.59 18.75
C GLU A 5 3.44 0.11 18.36
N PRO A 6 3.27 -0.84 19.31
CA PRO A 6 3.12 -2.25 18.99
C PRO A 6 2.03 -2.41 17.93
N TRP A 7 2.37 -3.10 16.84
CA TRP A 7 1.45 -3.30 15.74
C TRP A 7 0.14 -3.86 16.29
N PRO A 8 -1.01 -3.35 15.82
CA PRO A 8 -2.30 -3.83 16.26
C PRO A 8 -2.41 -5.34 16.04
N ASP A 9 -2.63 -6.11 17.11
CA ASP A 9 -2.88 -7.57 17.11
C ASP A 9 -4.18 -7.98 16.39
N ARG A 10 -4.75 -7.10 15.55
CA ARG A 10 -6.00 -7.32 14.82
C ARG A 10 -5.68 -7.65 13.36
N PRO A 11 -6.06 -8.85 12.87
CA PRO A 11 -5.80 -9.28 11.49
C PRO A 11 -6.24 -8.30 10.39
N GLY A 12 -7.30 -7.51 10.62
CA GLY A 12 -7.75 -6.52 9.67
C GLY A 12 -6.85 -5.29 9.54
N GLU A 13 -6.09 -4.95 10.57
CA GLU A 13 -5.13 -3.85 10.52
C GLU A 13 -3.89 -4.27 9.74
N ILE A 14 -3.36 -5.47 9.99
CA ILE A 14 -2.28 -6.06 9.20
C ILE A 14 -2.67 -6.19 7.74
N ALA A 15 -3.89 -6.70 7.46
CA ALA A 15 -4.41 -6.76 6.10
C ALA A 15 -4.50 -5.37 5.44
N SER A 16 -4.89 -4.34 6.19
CA SER A 16 -4.94 -2.97 5.66
C SER A 16 -3.55 -2.44 5.32
N LEU A 17 -2.58 -2.64 6.21
CA LEU A 17 -1.19 -2.21 6.02
C LEU A 17 -0.54 -2.92 4.83
N LEU A 18 -0.78 -4.21 4.67
CA LEU A 18 -0.31 -4.98 3.52
C LEU A 18 -0.88 -4.47 2.19
N VAL A 19 -2.16 -4.10 2.13
CA VAL A 19 -2.77 -3.54 0.90
C VAL A 19 -2.23 -2.14 0.59
N VAL A 20 -1.98 -1.32 1.62
CA VAL A 20 -1.30 -0.02 1.46
C VAL A 20 0.12 -0.20 0.94
N ALA A 21 0.91 -1.07 1.56
CA ALA A 21 2.27 -1.39 1.15
C ALA A 21 2.31 -1.91 -0.30
N LEU A 22 1.34 -2.76 -0.67
CA LEU A 22 1.18 -3.26 -2.04
C LEU A 22 0.93 -2.11 -3.02
N HIS A 23 -0.04 -1.23 -2.74
CA HIS A 23 -0.36 -0.09 -3.61
C HIS A 23 0.87 0.78 -3.89
N TYR A 24 1.64 1.09 -2.84
CA TYR A 24 2.85 1.89 -2.98
C TYR A 24 4.01 1.12 -3.63
N SER A 25 4.01 -0.21 -3.58
CA SER A 25 5.01 -1.04 -4.25
C SER A 25 4.77 -1.18 -5.75
N ILE A 26 3.58 -0.88 -6.28
CA ILE A 26 3.29 -0.99 -7.72
C ILE A 26 4.23 -0.09 -8.53
N ASP A 27 4.89 -0.67 -9.53
CA ASP A 27 5.63 0.07 -10.54
C ASP A 27 4.65 0.63 -11.58
N TRP A 28 4.13 1.82 -11.34
CA TRP A 28 3.14 2.46 -12.23
C TRP A 28 3.66 2.74 -13.65
N ASP A 29 4.97 2.80 -13.85
CA ASP A 29 5.56 3.05 -15.16
C ASP A 29 5.58 1.77 -16.00
N ARG A 30 5.81 0.62 -15.35
CA ARG A 30 5.93 -0.69 -16.01
C ARG A 30 4.70 -1.57 -15.92
N SER A 31 3.83 -1.33 -14.94
CA SER A 31 2.66 -2.14 -14.68
C SER A 31 1.56 -1.91 -15.72
N TRP A 32 0.90 -3.00 -16.13
CA TRP A 32 -0.30 -2.97 -16.98
C TRP A 32 -1.48 -2.23 -16.32
N VAL A 33 -1.42 -2.03 -14.99
CA VAL A 33 -2.46 -1.36 -14.21
C VAL A 33 -2.65 0.10 -14.66
N LYS A 34 -1.59 0.75 -15.15
CA LYS A 34 -1.65 2.15 -15.63
C LYS A 34 -2.64 2.34 -16.78
N ASP A 35 -2.84 1.31 -17.60
CA ASP A 35 -3.78 1.33 -18.72
C ASP A 35 -5.23 1.08 -18.27
N HIS A 36 -5.45 0.77 -16.99
CA HIS A 36 -6.73 0.36 -16.42
C HIS A 36 -7.12 1.13 -15.14
N LEU A 37 -6.55 2.33 -14.97
CA LEU A 37 -6.80 3.19 -13.80
C LEU A 37 -8.28 3.40 -13.43
N PRO A 38 -9.23 3.56 -14.38
CA PRO A 38 -10.64 3.74 -14.04
C PRO A 38 -11.24 2.57 -13.26
N ARG A 39 -10.68 1.36 -13.43
CA ARG A 39 -11.14 0.13 -12.75
C ARG A 39 -10.24 -0.31 -11.61
N TYR A 40 -9.11 0.37 -11.40
CA TYR A 40 -8.07 -0.06 -10.46
C TYR A 40 -8.63 -0.22 -9.04
N TRP A 41 -9.26 0.85 -8.53
CA TRP A 41 -9.79 0.89 -7.18
C TRP A 41 -11.08 0.08 -6.98
N THR A 42 -11.89 -0.05 -8.03
CA THR A 42 -13.25 -0.60 -7.93
C THR A 42 -13.32 -2.09 -8.22
N THR A 43 -12.45 -2.60 -9.08
CA THR A 43 -12.52 -3.99 -9.55
C THR A 43 -11.17 -4.68 -9.46
N LEU A 44 -10.12 -4.10 -10.05
CA LEU A 44 -8.86 -4.82 -10.23
C LEU A 44 -8.14 -5.12 -8.92
N LEU A 45 -7.81 -4.10 -8.13
CA LEU A 45 -7.08 -4.30 -6.87
C LEU A 45 -7.87 -5.19 -5.88
N PRO A 46 -9.19 -4.96 -5.65
CA PRO A 46 -9.97 -5.83 -4.78
C PRO A 46 -9.96 -7.29 -5.23
N GLU A 47 -10.15 -7.55 -6.52
CA GLU A 47 -10.15 -8.93 -7.05
C GLU A 47 -8.78 -9.59 -6.93
N ARG A 48 -7.70 -8.89 -7.28
CA ARG A 48 -6.34 -9.45 -7.19
C ARG A 48 -5.97 -9.78 -5.75
N VAL A 49 -6.27 -8.90 -4.80
CA VAL A 49 -6.06 -9.14 -3.37
C VAL A 49 -6.81 -10.40 -2.90
N ARG A 50 -8.10 -10.54 -3.27
CA ARG A 50 -8.94 -11.68 -2.87
C ARG A 50 -8.51 -13.00 -3.51
N LEU A 51 -8.19 -12.97 -4.80
CA LEU A 51 -7.76 -14.16 -5.56
C LEU A 51 -6.40 -14.64 -5.08
N ALA A 52 -5.45 -13.74 -4.87
CA ALA A 52 -4.17 -14.08 -4.26
C ALA A 52 -4.36 -14.66 -2.86
N ALA A 53 -5.28 -14.13 -2.03
CA ALA A 53 -5.49 -14.63 -0.67
C ALA A 53 -6.10 -16.04 -0.65
N THR A 54 -6.91 -16.35 -1.67
CA THR A 54 -7.46 -17.69 -1.88
C THR A 54 -6.37 -18.67 -2.33
N ARG A 55 -5.47 -18.25 -3.23
CA ARG A 55 -4.39 -19.10 -3.77
C ARG A 55 -3.23 -19.29 -2.79
N GLY A 56 -2.87 -18.25 -2.05
CA GLY A 56 -1.75 -18.22 -1.10
C GLY A 56 -2.02 -18.93 0.23
N GLN A 57 -3.20 -19.54 0.42
CA GLN A 57 -3.56 -20.19 1.69
C GLN A 57 -2.59 -21.31 2.11
N ARG A 58 -1.90 -21.94 1.14
CA ARG A 58 -0.90 -22.99 1.40
C ARG A 58 0.44 -22.42 1.87
N ASP A 59 0.85 -21.29 1.31
CA ASP A 59 2.19 -20.70 1.47
C ASP A 59 2.18 -19.46 2.40
N GLY A 60 1.05 -19.19 3.05
CA GLY A 60 0.87 -18.12 4.02
C GLY A 60 0.90 -16.71 3.40
N LEU A 61 1.25 -15.73 4.22
CA LEU A 61 1.30 -14.33 3.79
C LEU A 61 2.41 -14.07 2.78
N THR A 62 3.54 -14.76 2.89
CA THR A 62 4.63 -14.65 1.91
C THR A 62 4.19 -15.10 0.52
N GLY A 63 3.49 -16.24 0.42
CA GLY A 63 2.95 -16.70 -0.86
C GLY A 63 1.88 -15.76 -1.42
N TRP A 64 1.01 -15.22 -0.56
CA TRP A 64 0.06 -14.18 -0.95
C TRP A 64 0.75 -12.95 -1.54
N TRP A 65 1.77 -12.44 -0.85
CA TRP A 65 2.54 -11.26 -1.26
C TRP A 65 3.22 -11.50 -2.61
N GLN A 66 3.89 -12.64 -2.78
CA GLN A 66 4.55 -12.99 -4.04
C GLN A 66 3.55 -13.01 -5.20
N LEU A 67 2.43 -13.73 -5.06
CA LEU A 67 1.42 -13.84 -6.11
C LEU A 67 0.87 -12.49 -6.55
N VAL A 68 0.55 -11.61 -5.59
CA VAL A 68 -0.04 -10.31 -5.91
C VAL A 68 1.01 -9.32 -6.45
N CYS A 69 2.26 -9.41 -6.01
CA CYS A 69 3.36 -8.61 -6.54
C CYS A 69 3.70 -8.98 -7.98
N GLU A 70 3.76 -10.28 -8.31
CA GLU A 70 3.98 -10.75 -9.67
C GLU A 70 2.86 -10.27 -10.60
N ASP A 71 1.60 -10.40 -10.16
CA ASP A 71 0.44 -10.03 -10.94
C ASP A 71 0.32 -8.51 -11.17
N LEU A 72 0.61 -7.69 -10.16
CA LEU A 72 0.49 -6.22 -10.27
C LEU A 72 1.77 -5.51 -10.70
N VAL A 73 2.87 -6.25 -10.91
CA VAL A 73 4.20 -5.70 -11.16
C VAL A 73 4.59 -4.75 -10.02
N ALA A 74 4.64 -5.28 -8.80
CA ALA A 74 4.95 -4.52 -7.60
C ALA A 74 6.27 -4.97 -6.97
N SER A 75 7.11 -4.01 -6.60
CA SER A 75 8.39 -4.22 -5.92
C SER A 75 8.65 -3.10 -4.92
N PRO A 76 8.87 -3.42 -3.62
CA PRO A 76 9.28 -2.43 -2.63
C PRO A 76 10.60 -1.77 -3.04
N ARG A 77 10.65 -0.43 -2.99
CA ARG A 77 11.77 0.36 -3.53
C ARG A 77 12.83 0.62 -2.48
N THR A 78 12.42 0.91 -1.25
CA THR A 78 13.35 1.29 -0.18
C THR A 78 13.66 0.14 0.77
N HIS A 79 14.80 0.22 1.46
CA HIS A 79 15.13 -0.73 2.52
C HIS A 79 14.12 -0.69 3.67
N ALA A 80 13.59 0.50 3.99
CA ALA A 80 12.58 0.68 5.02
C ALA A 80 11.27 -0.05 4.66
N GLU A 81 10.78 0.12 3.43
CA GLU A 81 9.58 -0.59 2.94
C GLU A 81 9.77 -2.12 3.01
N ARG A 82 10.92 -2.62 2.54
CA ARG A 82 11.22 -4.07 2.60
C ARG A 82 11.19 -4.60 4.03
N ARG A 83 11.72 -3.83 4.99
CA ARG A 83 11.74 -4.21 6.40
C ARG A 83 10.34 -4.25 7.01
N GLU A 84 9.54 -3.21 6.75
CA GLU A 84 8.17 -3.11 7.22
C GLU A 84 7.32 -4.25 6.67
N ILE A 85 7.42 -4.52 5.37
CA ILE A 85 6.73 -5.65 4.74
C ILE A 85 7.19 -6.98 5.35
N HIS A 86 8.50 -7.18 5.54
CA HIS A 86 9.00 -8.41 6.17
C HIS A 86 8.38 -8.63 7.56
N GLN A 87 8.30 -7.60 8.40
CA GLN A 87 7.64 -7.68 9.71
C GLN A 87 6.16 -8.07 9.58
N LEU A 88 5.42 -7.39 8.69
CA LEU A 88 4.00 -7.68 8.45
C LEU A 88 3.75 -9.12 7.96
N LEU A 89 4.69 -9.70 7.21
CA LEU A 89 4.57 -11.05 6.66
C LEU A 89 4.97 -12.14 7.66
N CYS A 90 5.92 -11.87 8.56
CA CYS A 90 6.53 -12.88 9.43
C CYS A 90 6.03 -12.84 10.88
N ASP A 91 5.59 -11.70 11.39
CA ASP A 91 5.33 -11.52 12.83
C ASP A 91 3.87 -11.84 13.24
N HIS A 92 3.01 -12.22 12.28
CA HIS A 92 1.56 -12.36 12.50
C HIS A 92 0.98 -13.72 12.06
N GLU A 93 -0.14 -14.13 12.67
CA GLU A 93 -0.85 -15.36 12.32
C GLU A 93 -1.43 -15.29 10.89
N PRO A 94 -0.96 -16.13 9.95
CA PRO A 94 -1.32 -15.95 8.54
C PRO A 94 -2.79 -16.22 8.21
N LYS A 95 -3.45 -17.20 8.85
CA LYS A 95 -4.79 -17.65 8.43
C LYS A 95 -5.84 -16.57 8.63
N ALA A 96 -5.80 -15.86 9.75
CA ALA A 96 -6.75 -14.81 10.07
C ALA A 96 -6.57 -13.60 9.14
N VAL A 97 -5.34 -13.22 8.83
CA VAL A 97 -5.05 -12.11 7.91
C VAL A 97 -5.49 -12.47 6.49
N LEU A 98 -5.16 -13.68 6.01
CA LEU A 98 -5.60 -14.18 4.69
C LEU A 98 -7.13 -14.27 4.59
N LYS A 99 -7.81 -14.68 5.68
CA LYS A 99 -9.27 -14.66 5.75
C LYS A 99 -9.83 -13.25 5.53
N VAL A 100 -9.27 -12.24 6.21
CA VAL A 100 -9.71 -10.86 6.05
C VAL A 100 -9.41 -10.32 4.64
N LEU A 101 -8.23 -10.59 4.08
CA LEU A 101 -7.89 -10.20 2.70
C LEU A 101 -8.88 -10.78 1.68
N ARG A 102 -9.30 -12.03 1.86
CA ARG A 102 -10.26 -12.71 0.98
C ARG A 102 -11.69 -12.20 1.13
N GLU A 103 -12.14 -11.97 2.36
CA GLU A 103 -13.54 -11.64 2.67
C GLU A 103 -13.84 -10.14 2.59
N GLN A 104 -12.85 -9.30 2.91
CA GLN A 104 -13.02 -7.85 3.04
C GLN A 104 -12.20 -7.03 2.03
N GLY A 105 -11.68 -7.66 0.98
CA GLY A 105 -10.80 -7.00 -0.01
C GLY A 105 -11.32 -5.66 -0.54
N HIS A 106 -12.62 -5.54 -0.84
CA HIS A 106 -13.22 -4.26 -1.28
C HIS A 106 -13.11 -3.16 -0.22
N PHE A 107 -13.37 -3.49 1.05
CA PHE A 107 -13.30 -2.54 2.15
C PHE A 107 -11.86 -2.09 2.41
N LEU A 108 -10.90 -3.03 2.40
CA LEU A 108 -9.47 -2.74 2.57
C LEU A 108 -8.95 -1.81 1.46
N VAL A 109 -9.40 -2.04 0.22
CA VAL A 109 -9.03 -1.19 -0.92
C VAL A 109 -9.64 0.20 -0.81
N LEU A 110 -10.90 0.33 -0.37
CA LEU A 110 -11.51 1.64 -0.11
C LEU A 110 -10.70 2.42 0.93
N ARG A 111 -10.32 1.78 2.05
CA ARG A 111 -9.47 2.40 3.07
C ARG A 111 -8.13 2.83 2.50
N THR A 112 -7.50 1.98 1.70
CA THR A 112 -6.23 2.27 1.03
C THR A 112 -6.35 3.48 0.10
N ARG A 113 -7.45 3.59 -0.64
CA ARG A 113 -7.72 4.72 -1.53
C ARG A 113 -7.82 6.03 -0.73
N ILE A 114 -8.56 6.04 0.37
CA ILE A 114 -8.71 7.22 1.24
C ILE A 114 -7.33 7.66 1.76
N VAL A 115 -6.58 6.73 2.37
CA VAL A 115 -5.23 7.01 2.88
C VAL A 115 -4.30 7.54 1.78
N SER A 116 -4.36 6.96 0.58
CA SER A 116 -3.51 7.40 -0.54
C SER A 116 -3.87 8.80 -1.03
N GLN A 117 -5.17 9.14 -1.02
CA GLN A 117 -5.64 10.48 -1.35
C GLN A 117 -5.21 11.51 -0.31
N GLU A 118 -5.32 11.18 0.98
CA GLU A 118 -4.87 12.04 2.08
C GLU A 118 -3.35 12.28 2.01
N VAL A 119 -2.55 11.23 1.83
CA VAL A 119 -1.09 11.34 1.68
C VAL A 119 -0.74 12.23 0.48
N ARG A 120 -1.45 12.08 -0.64
CA ARG A 120 -1.25 12.93 -1.82
C ARG A 120 -1.54 14.40 -1.51
N GLN A 121 -2.67 14.70 -0.86
CA GLN A 121 -3.03 16.07 -0.49
C GLN A 121 -1.99 16.71 0.44
N VAL A 122 -1.50 15.96 1.43
CA VAL A 122 -0.46 16.44 2.35
C VAL A 122 0.84 16.75 1.60
N ARG A 123 1.26 15.89 0.66
CA ARG A 123 2.45 16.11 -0.16
C ARG A 123 2.30 17.35 -1.05
N GLU A 124 1.13 17.53 -1.67
CA GLU A 124 0.83 18.69 -2.51
C GLU A 124 0.75 20.00 -1.70
N ALA A 125 0.25 19.97 -0.47
CA ALA A 125 0.28 21.13 0.43
C ALA A 125 1.72 21.51 0.81
N ARG A 126 2.53 20.53 1.23
CA ARG A 126 3.93 20.75 1.59
C ARG A 126 4.78 21.26 0.41
N ALA A 127 4.55 20.75 -0.80
CA ALA A 127 5.24 21.22 -1.98
C ALA A 127 4.93 22.70 -2.28
N ARG A 128 3.66 23.12 -2.11
CA ARG A 128 3.25 24.52 -2.26
C ARG A 128 3.86 25.43 -1.19
N GLU A 129 3.97 24.97 0.05
CA GLU A 129 4.64 25.72 1.13
C GLU A 129 6.12 25.96 0.81
N VAL A 130 6.83 24.95 0.31
CA VAL A 130 8.24 25.07 -0.09
C VAL A 130 8.40 26.04 -1.26
N ASP A 131 7.55 25.94 -2.28
CA ASP A 131 7.57 26.82 -3.46
C ASP A 131 7.27 28.29 -3.10
N ALA A 132 6.31 28.51 -2.19
CA ALA A 132 5.99 29.85 -1.68
C ALA A 132 7.13 30.44 -0.86
N ALA A 133 7.84 29.63 -0.06
CA ALA A 133 9.02 30.07 0.69
C ALA A 133 10.16 30.47 -0.25
N GLN A 134 10.43 29.68 -1.30
CA GLN A 134 11.45 29.98 -2.31
C GLN A 134 11.10 31.23 -3.13
N THR A 135 9.84 31.40 -3.53
CA THR A 135 9.39 32.57 -4.29
C THR A 135 9.39 33.84 -3.42
N GLY A 136 9.05 33.72 -2.13
CA GLY A 136 9.10 34.84 -1.18
C GLY A 136 10.54 35.31 -0.92
N GLU A 137 11.49 34.40 -0.74
CA GLU A 137 12.91 34.70 -0.53
C GLU A 137 13.53 35.43 -1.74
N LEU A 138 13.13 35.07 -2.97
CA LEU A 138 13.54 35.75 -4.20
C LEU A 138 12.96 37.17 -4.39
N VAL A 139 11.87 37.52 -3.69
CA VAL A 139 11.24 38.85 -3.78
C VAL A 139 11.87 39.86 -2.81
N TRP A 140 12.55 39.41 -1.75
CA TRP A 140 13.20 40.29 -0.77
C TRP A 140 14.66 40.67 -1.10
N GLU A 141 15.27 40.09 -2.15
CA GLU A 141 16.65 40.36 -2.57
C GLU A 141 16.79 41.34 -3.76
N GLY A 142 15.72 42.04 -4.18
CA GLY A 142 15.74 43.04 -5.28
C GLY A 142 15.22 44.40 -4.85
#